data_AF-A0A4C1YBQ0-F1
#
_entry.id   AF-A0A4C1YBQ0-F1
#
_cell.length_a   1.000
_cell.length_b   1.000
_cell.length_c   1.000
_cell.angle_alpha   90.00
_cell.angle_beta   90.00
_cell.angle_gamma   90.00
#
_symmetry.space_group_name_H-M   'P 1'
#
loop_
_entity.id
_entity.type
_entity.pdbx_description
1 polymer ?
#
loop_
_entity_poly.entity_id
_entity_poly.type
_entity_poly.pdbx_seq_one_letter_code
_entity_poly.pdbx_strand_id
1 'polypeptide(L)'
;MSKQQSTLPSKERDLLEEENADNAMMTPLELQVSLGGGDHALSMGYAETATTSSTTGSERYLPHFAVVHPAKPGQIRVVFDPAARSGETSLNDHLLPGPDLLRLLLGVIMRFCQYEIAVAADVQEMF
;
A
#
# COMPACT_ATOMS: atom_id res chain seq x y z
N MET A 1 18.86 -19.13 -23.87
CA MET A 1 20.17 -18.59 -23.46
C MET A 1 19.91 -17.45 -22.49
N SER A 2 20.68 -17.46 -21.40
CA SER A 2 20.55 -16.79 -20.10
C SER A 2 19.88 -15.41 -20.02
N LYS A 3 18.94 -15.26 -19.07
CA LYS A 3 18.56 -13.97 -18.49
C LYS A 3 19.65 -13.56 -17.49
N GLN A 4 20.34 -12.45 -17.70
CA GLN A 4 21.18 -11.86 -16.65
C GLN A 4 20.28 -11.04 -15.72
N GLN A 5 19.95 -11.60 -14.55
CA GLN A 5 19.58 -10.81 -13.38
C GLN A 5 20.86 -10.19 -12.82
N SER A 6 20.98 -8.87 -12.95
CA SER A 6 22.00 -8.08 -12.26
C SER A 6 21.54 -7.86 -10.81
N THR A 7 21.97 -8.71 -9.89
CA THR A 7 21.88 -8.49 -8.45
C THR A 7 22.96 -7.51 -8.02
N LEU A 8 22.58 -6.28 -7.69
CA LEU A 8 23.45 -5.33 -6.98
C LEU A 8 23.64 -5.79 -5.52
N PRO A 9 24.87 -5.71 -4.96
CA PRO A 9 25.18 -6.23 -3.63
C PRO A 9 24.58 -5.34 -2.52
N SER A 10 24.09 -5.98 -1.46
CA SER A 10 23.28 -5.40 -0.39
C SER A 10 23.93 -4.27 0.44
N LYS A 11 25.21 -3.94 0.23
CA LYS A 11 25.92 -2.92 1.02
C LYS A 11 25.93 -1.52 0.42
N GLU A 12 25.49 -1.36 -0.83
CA GLU A 12 25.36 -0.04 -1.48
C GLU A 12 23.97 0.59 -1.32
N ARG A 13 23.02 -0.10 -0.68
CA ARG A 13 21.70 0.46 -0.35
C ARG A 13 21.77 1.42 0.83
N ASP A 14 22.59 1.10 1.82
CA ASP A 14 22.65 1.86 3.08
C ASP A 14 23.41 3.19 2.95
N LEU A 15 24.16 3.40 1.86
CA LEU A 15 24.93 4.63 1.62
C LEU A 15 24.23 5.64 0.69
N LEU A 16 23.12 5.25 0.05
CA LEU A 16 22.31 6.17 -0.78
C LEU A 16 21.19 6.86 -0.01
N GLU A 17 20.98 6.52 1.27
CA GLU A 17 19.93 7.13 2.10
C GLU A 17 20.36 8.40 2.84
N GLU A 18 21.67 8.73 2.93
CA GLU A 18 22.12 9.93 3.68
C GLU A 18 22.61 11.12 2.83
N GLU A 19 22.83 10.99 1.50
CA GLU A 19 23.37 12.10 0.68
C GLU A 19 22.37 12.69 -0.34
N ASN A 20 21.07 12.39 -0.26
CA ASN A 20 20.10 12.84 -1.27
C ASN A 20 18.84 13.53 -0.72
N ALA A 21 18.81 13.85 0.57
CA ALA A 21 17.64 14.44 1.23
C ALA A 21 17.31 15.88 0.77
N ASP A 22 18.27 16.60 0.16
CA ASP A 22 18.11 18.04 -0.13
C ASP A 22 17.95 18.41 -1.63
N ASN A 23 17.94 17.44 -2.57
CA ASN A 23 17.76 17.76 -4.00
C ASN A 23 17.06 16.68 -4.86
N ALA A 24 16.24 15.81 -4.25
CA ALA A 24 15.39 14.93 -5.04
C ALA A 24 14.24 15.74 -5.66
N MET A 25 14.45 16.20 -6.89
CA MET A 25 13.36 16.68 -7.76
C MET A 25 12.36 15.53 -7.88
N MET A 26 11.27 15.62 -7.12
CA MET A 26 10.24 14.58 -6.98
C MET A 26 9.86 14.05 -8.36
N THR A 27 9.94 12.73 -8.55
CA THR A 27 9.68 12.17 -9.88
C THR A 27 8.23 12.44 -10.30
N PRO A 28 7.91 12.59 -11.59
CA PRO A 28 6.54 12.86 -12.03
C PRO A 28 5.51 11.83 -11.52
N LEU A 29 5.94 10.59 -11.24
CA LEU A 29 5.12 9.54 -10.66
C LEU A 29 4.88 9.73 -9.16
N GLU A 30 5.88 10.19 -8.41
CA GLU A 30 5.72 10.51 -6.98
C GLU A 30 4.82 11.74 -6.79
N LEU A 31 4.94 12.76 -7.65
CA LEU A 31 4.05 13.91 -7.64
C LEU A 31 2.60 13.48 -7.93
N GLN A 32 2.39 12.58 -8.89
CA GLN A 32 1.07 12.05 -9.24
C GLN A 32 0.50 11.09 -8.17
N VAL A 33 1.35 10.39 -7.41
CA VAL A 33 0.96 9.60 -6.23
C VAL A 33 0.49 10.51 -5.10
N SER A 34 1.25 11.56 -4.82
CA SER A 34 0.94 12.54 -3.78
C SER A 34 -0.34 13.31 -4.07
N LEU A 35 -0.62 13.62 -5.34
CA LEU A 35 -1.80 14.40 -5.76
C LEU A 35 -3.00 13.53 -6.17
N GLY A 36 -2.79 12.35 -6.75
CA GLY A 36 -3.88 11.54 -7.30
C GLY A 36 -4.59 10.64 -6.26
N GLY A 37 -3.84 10.10 -5.30
CA GLY A 37 -4.39 9.21 -4.26
C GLY A 37 -4.78 9.95 -2.98
N GLY A 38 -3.99 10.96 -2.59
CA GLY A 38 -4.18 11.72 -1.36
C GLY A 38 -5.43 12.60 -1.40
N ASP A 39 -5.65 13.32 -2.50
CA ASP A 39 -6.78 14.26 -2.63
C ASP A 39 -8.13 13.55 -2.57
N HIS A 40 -8.23 12.36 -3.19
CA HIS A 40 -9.43 11.53 -3.12
C HIS A 40 -9.70 11.06 -1.68
N ALA A 41 -8.68 10.55 -1.00
CA ALA A 41 -8.79 10.07 0.38
C ALA A 41 -9.21 11.18 1.36
N LEU A 42 -8.69 12.40 1.20
CA LEU A 42 -9.11 13.56 1.99
C LEU A 42 -10.56 13.96 1.67
N SER A 43 -10.94 13.96 0.38
CA SER A 43 -12.30 14.34 -0.03
C SER A 43 -13.38 13.37 0.45
N MET A 44 -13.07 12.07 0.47
CA MET A 44 -13.95 11.01 0.95
C MET A 44 -13.94 10.85 2.48
N GLY A 45 -13.03 11.56 3.17
CA GLY A 45 -12.87 11.47 4.62
C GLY A 45 -12.19 10.17 5.09
N TYR A 46 -11.45 9.49 4.21
CA TYR A 46 -10.65 8.31 4.57
C TYR A 46 -9.34 8.69 5.27
N ALA A 47 -8.87 9.91 5.06
CA ALA A 47 -7.67 10.46 5.69
C ALA A 47 -7.90 11.90 6.15
N GLU A 48 -7.06 12.36 7.08
CA GLU A 48 -6.99 13.75 7.51
C GLU A 48 -5.53 14.22 7.51
N THR A 49 -5.32 15.53 7.43
CA THR A 49 -3.98 16.10 7.54
C THR A 49 -3.46 15.91 8.97
N ALA A 50 -2.32 15.25 9.11
CA ALA A 50 -1.70 15.05 10.42
C ALA A 50 -1.36 16.40 11.09
N THR A 51 -1.67 16.54 12.38
CA THR A 51 -1.37 17.77 13.13
C THR A 51 0.10 17.75 13.55
N THR A 52 0.88 18.75 13.17
CA THR A 52 2.32 18.86 13.50
C THR A 52 2.58 19.30 14.96
N SER A 53 1.57 19.26 15.84
CA SER A 53 1.69 19.76 17.21
C SER A 53 2.28 18.69 18.13
N SER A 54 3.61 18.63 18.15
CA SER A 54 4.49 18.29 19.29
C SER A 54 3.88 17.42 20.38
N THR A 55 3.44 16.21 20.05
CA THR A 55 3.17 15.21 21.08
C THR A 55 4.41 14.34 21.18
N THR A 56 4.92 14.17 22.39
CA THR A 56 6.00 13.27 22.79
C THR A 56 5.62 11.80 22.58
N GLY A 57 5.16 11.46 21.38
CA GLY A 57 4.68 10.15 20.95
C GLY A 57 5.22 9.88 19.56
N SER A 58 5.78 8.69 19.36
CA SER A 58 6.51 8.33 18.14
C SER A 58 5.63 8.45 16.90
N GLU A 59 5.86 9.48 16.09
CA GLU A 59 5.37 9.55 14.71
C GLU A 59 5.96 8.36 13.93
N ARG A 60 5.13 7.69 13.14
CA ARG A 60 5.55 6.56 12.32
C ARG A 60 5.05 6.75 10.90
N TYR A 61 5.97 6.66 9.95
CA TYR A 61 5.66 6.71 8.53
C TYR A 61 5.58 5.29 7.97
N LEU A 62 4.60 5.07 7.10
CA LEU A 62 4.45 3.82 6.36
C LEU A 62 4.99 4.05 4.94
N PRO A 63 6.02 3.30 4.51
CA PRO A 63 6.52 3.42 3.15
C PRO A 63 5.41 3.04 2.16
N HIS A 64 5.31 3.79 1.08
CA HIS A 64 4.30 3.58 0.05
C HIS A 64 4.89 3.85 -1.33
N PHE A 65 4.31 3.22 -2.34
CA PHE A 65 4.75 3.37 -3.73
C PHE A 65 3.58 3.29 -4.72
N ALA A 66 3.78 3.85 -5.91
CA ALA A 66 2.84 3.81 -7.02
C ALA A 66 2.88 2.47 -7.75
N VAL A 67 1.71 1.92 -8.08
CA VAL A 67 1.57 0.84 -9.05
C VAL A 67 0.61 1.27 -10.16
N VAL A 68 1.05 1.13 -11.41
CA VAL A 68 0.25 1.39 -12.61
C VAL A 68 -0.01 0.08 -13.33
N HIS A 69 -1.28 -0.21 -13.63
CA HIS A 69 -1.64 -1.39 -14.40
C HIS A 69 -1.54 -1.09 -15.90
N PRO A 70 -0.81 -1.89 -16.71
CA PRO A 70 -0.64 -1.62 -18.15
C PRO A 70 -1.96 -1.51 -18.93
N ALA A 71 -2.97 -2.30 -18.56
CA ALA A 71 -4.29 -2.27 -19.19
C ALA A 71 -5.22 -1.13 -18.69
N LYS A 72 -4.80 -0.35 -17.69
CA LYS A 72 -5.57 0.78 -17.14
C LYS A 72 -4.66 2.02 -17.04
N PRO A 73 -4.16 2.54 -18.18
CA PRO A 73 -3.31 3.72 -18.19
C PRO A 73 -4.06 4.91 -17.57
N GLY A 74 -3.41 5.61 -16.63
CA GLY A 74 -3.99 6.75 -15.91
C GLY A 74 -4.60 6.41 -14.55
N GLN A 75 -4.81 5.13 -14.22
CA GLN A 75 -5.21 4.73 -12.87
C GLN A 75 -3.98 4.33 -12.05
N ILE A 76 -3.61 5.18 -11.08
CA ILE A 76 -2.53 4.89 -10.12
C ILE A 76 -3.14 4.26 -8.87
N ARG A 77 -2.49 3.21 -8.38
CA ARG A 77 -2.80 2.61 -7.08
C ARG A 77 -1.64 2.90 -6.14
N VAL A 78 -1.93 3.47 -4.99
CA VAL A 78 -0.95 3.62 -3.90
C VAL A 78 -0.95 2.34 -3.09
N VAL A 79 0.21 1.74 -2.92
CA VAL A 79 0.40 0.54 -2.09
C VAL A 79 1.22 0.94 -0.88
N PHE A 80 0.68 0.67 0.30
CA PHE A 80 1.40 0.80 1.57
C PHE A 80 2.08 -0.53 1.89
N ASP A 81 3.34 -0.47 2.34
CA ASP A 81 4.10 -1.65 2.76
C ASP A 81 4.19 -1.74 4.29
N PRO A 82 3.28 -2.46 4.95
CA PRO A 82 3.30 -2.66 6.40
C PRO A 82 4.35 -3.69 6.86
N ALA A 83 4.98 -4.41 5.93
CA ALA A 83 6.04 -5.37 6.24
C ALA A 83 7.43 -4.74 6.24
N ALA A 84 7.57 -3.53 5.70
CA ALA A 84 8.79 -2.76 5.78
C ALA A 84 9.24 -2.60 7.24
N ARG A 85 10.51 -2.89 7.49
CA ARG A 85 11.10 -2.85 8.83
C ARG A 85 11.70 -1.47 9.08
N SER A 86 11.39 -0.89 10.23
CA SER A 86 12.08 0.28 10.77
C SER A 86 12.82 -0.16 12.02
N GLY A 87 14.15 -0.25 11.94
CA GLY A 87 14.95 -0.94 12.94
C GLY A 87 14.68 -2.45 12.90
N GLU A 88 14.33 -3.05 14.04
CA GLU A 88 14.15 -4.50 14.16
C GLU A 88 12.70 -4.98 13.91
N THR A 89 11.73 -4.06 13.85
CA THR A 89 10.30 -4.38 13.78
C THR A 89 9.59 -3.76 12.59
N SER A 90 8.50 -4.38 12.14
CA SER A 90 7.56 -3.88 11.13
C SER A 90 6.19 -3.58 11.73
N LEU A 91 5.30 -2.91 11.00
CA LEU A 91 3.93 -2.68 11.48
C LEU A 91 3.20 -4.01 11.74
N ASN A 92 3.38 -4.99 10.85
CA ASN A 92 2.78 -6.32 10.98
C ASN A 92 3.17 -7.06 12.27
N ASP A 93 4.36 -6.82 12.81
CA ASP A 93 4.83 -7.46 14.05
C ASP A 93 4.07 -6.95 15.29
N HIS A 94 3.48 -5.76 15.20
CA HIS A 94 2.74 -5.12 16.30
C HIS A 94 1.22 -5.21 16.15
N LEU A 95 0.71 -5.76 15.05
CA LEU A 95 -0.72 -5.95 14.84
C LEU A 95 -1.22 -7.19 15.60
N LEU A 96 -2.24 -7.00 16.44
CA LEU A 96 -2.91 -8.11 17.10
C LEU A 96 -3.81 -8.84 16.10
N PRO A 97 -3.70 -10.17 15.95
CA PRO A 97 -4.58 -10.91 15.07
C PRO A 97 -6.02 -10.87 15.59
N GLY A 98 -6.95 -10.46 14.72
CA GLY A 98 -8.38 -10.55 14.98
C GLY A 98 -8.94 -11.97 14.74
N PRO A 99 -10.15 -12.25 15.20
CA PRO A 99 -10.85 -13.49 14.84
C PRO A 99 -11.11 -13.55 13.33
N ASP A 100 -11.06 -14.75 12.76
CA ASP A 100 -11.40 -14.97 11.35
C ASP A 100 -12.91 -14.79 11.14
N LEU A 101 -13.29 -13.72 10.44
CA LEU A 101 -14.67 -13.41 10.08
C LEU A 101 -15.03 -13.91 8.67
N LEU A 102 -14.09 -14.47 7.92
CA LEU A 102 -14.32 -14.93 6.56
C LEU A 102 -15.11 -16.24 6.56
N ARG A 103 -16.09 -16.31 5.66
CA ARG A 103 -16.76 -17.58 5.36
C ARG A 103 -15.88 -18.38 4.41
N LEU A 104 -15.81 -19.70 4.61
CA LEU A 104 -15.13 -20.58 3.68
C LEU A 104 -15.64 -20.38 2.25
N LEU A 105 -14.72 -20.09 1.33
CA LEU A 105 -15.03 -19.85 -0.08
C LEU A 105 -15.82 -21.00 -0.69
N LEU A 106 -15.46 -22.25 -0.35
CA LEU A 106 -16.20 -23.43 -0.78
C LEU A 106 -17.67 -23.36 -0.37
N GLY A 107 -17.94 -22.96 0.88
CA GLY A 107 -19.31 -22.78 1.36
C GLY A 107 -20.05 -21.66 0.65
N VAL A 108 -19.35 -20.59 0.26
CA VAL A 108 -19.92 -19.51 -0.55
C VAL A 108 -20.31 -20.02 -1.94
N ILE A 109 -19.39 -20.67 -2.65
CA ILE A 109 -19.64 -21.22 -4.00
C ILE A 109 -20.77 -22.23 -3.99
N MET A 110 -20.79 -23.16 -3.02
CA MET A 110 -21.85 -24.16 -2.92
C MET A 110 -23.24 -23.52 -2.77
N ARG A 111 -23.37 -22.42 -2.03
CA ARG A 111 -24.64 -21.68 -1.91
C ARG A 111 -25.03 -20.98 -3.21
N PHE A 112 -24.07 -20.46 -3.96
CA PHE A 112 -24.33 -19.89 -5.29
C PHE A 112 -24.88 -20.94 -6.27
N CYS A 113 -24.52 -22.21 -6.11
CA CYS A 113 -25.00 -23.32 -6.94
C CYS A 113 -26.31 -23.97 -6.45
N GLN A 114 -26.86 -23.57 -5.28
CA GLN A 114 -28.06 -24.19 -4.73
C GLN A 114 -29.36 -23.80 -5.46
N TYR A 115 -29.35 -22.66 -6.13
CA TYR A 115 -30.52 -22.10 -6.79
C TYR A 115 -30.24 -21.82 -8.26
N GLU A 116 -31.30 -21.73 -9.06
CA GLU A 116 -31.21 -21.49 -10.51
C GLU A 116 -30.58 -20.14 -10.86
N ILE A 117 -30.72 -19.16 -9.97
CA ILE A 117 -30.25 -17.79 -10.17
C ILE A 117 -29.35 -17.38 -9.00
N ALA A 118 -28.16 -16.88 -9.33
CA ALA A 118 -27.23 -16.29 -8.38
C ALA A 118 -26.99 -14.81 -8.71
N VAL A 119 -26.89 -13.97 -7.68
CA VAL A 119 -26.59 -12.54 -7.81
C VAL A 119 -25.22 -12.26 -7.21
N ALA A 120 -24.37 -11.59 -7.97
CA ALA A 120 -23.07 -11.12 -7.53
C ALA A 120 -22.99 -9.60 -7.72
N ALA A 121 -22.36 -8.93 -6.76
CA ALA A 121 -22.05 -7.51 -6.83
C ALA A 121 -20.67 -7.30 -6.23
N ASP A 122 -19.95 -6.31 -6.77
CA ASP A 122 -18.68 -5.85 -6.21
C ASP A 122 -18.94 -4.63 -5.32
N VAL A 123 -18.32 -4.59 -4.14
CA VAL A 123 -18.42 -3.44 -3.23
C VAL A 123 -17.24 -2.53 -3.53
N GLN A 124 -17.54 -1.37 -4.10
CA GLN A 124 -16.53 -0.35 -4.32
C GLN A 124 -16.02 0.18 -2.98
N GLU A 125 -14.70 0.35 -2.86
CA GLU A 125 -14.03 0.99 -1.70
C GLU A 125 -14.41 0.35 -0.35
N MET A 126 -14.32 -0.98 -0.28
CA MET A 126 -14.68 -1.76 0.91
C MET A 126 -13.81 -1.50 2.15
N PHE A 127 -12.59 -0.97 1.99
CA PHE A 127 -11.61 -0.79 3.05
C PHE A 127 -11.29 0.69 3.29
#